data_AF-W1W1E0-F1
#
_entry.id   AF-W1W1E0-F1
#
_cell.length_a   1.000
_cell.length_b   1.000
_cell.length_c   1.000
_cell.angle_alpha   90.00
_cell.angle_beta   90.00
_cell.angle_gamma   90.00
#
_symmetry.space_group_name_H-M   'P 1'
#
loop_
_entity.id
_entity.type
_entity.pdbx_description
1 polymer ?
#
loop_
_entity_poly.entity_id
_entity_poly.type
_entity_poly.pdbx_seq_one_letter_code
_entity_poly.pdbx_strand_id
1 'polypeptide(L)'
;MEISTLQIIAIFLFSCIAGMGSVLDEFQTHRPLIACTVIGLILGDLKTGIILGGTLELIALGWMNVGAAQSPDSALASIISAILVIVGQQSIATGIAIALPVAAAGQVL
;
A
#
# COMPACT_ATOMS: atom_id res chain seq x y z
N MET A 1 9.28 3.91 16.37
CA MET A 1 9.17 2.46 16.68
C MET A 1 10.31 1.78 15.95
N GLU A 2 11.14 0.98 16.61
CA GLU A 2 12.19 0.24 15.90
C GLU A 2 11.56 -0.97 15.20
N ILE A 3 11.80 -1.10 13.90
CA ILE A 3 11.29 -2.23 13.10
C ILE A 3 12.20 -3.43 13.37
N SER A 4 11.61 -4.54 13.84
CA SER A 4 12.34 -5.79 14.02
C SER A 4 12.74 -6.39 12.66
N THR A 5 13.89 -7.08 12.59
CA THR A 5 14.33 -7.79 11.38
C THR A 5 13.27 -8.74 10.83
N LEU A 6 12.49 -9.38 11.72
CA LEU A 6 11.39 -10.25 11.31
C LEU A 6 10.26 -9.48 10.58
N GLN A 7 9.94 -8.26 11.05
CA GLN A 7 8.95 -7.41 10.40
C GLN A 7 9.44 -6.94 9.03
N ILE A 8 10.74 -6.61 8.90
CA ILE A 8 11.33 -6.24 7.60
C ILE A 8 11.18 -7.39 6.59
N ILE A 9 11.50 -8.61 7.00
CA ILE A 9 11.35 -9.80 6.14
C ILE A 9 9.88 -10.02 5.77
N ALA A 10 8.96 -9.90 6.73
CA ALA A 10 7.53 -10.05 6.48
C ALA A 10 6.98 -8.97 5.51
N ILE A 11 7.38 -7.71 5.69
CA ILE A 11 7.04 -6.60 4.78
C ILE A 11 7.58 -6.89 3.38
N PHE A 12 8.82 -7.34 3.27
CA PHE A 12 9.44 -7.66 1.98
C PHE A 12 8.67 -8.76 1.25
N LEU A 13 8.41 -9.89 1.92
CA LEU A 13 7.68 -11.01 1.32
C LEU A 13 6.28 -10.60 0.87
N PHE A 14 5.56 -9.84 1.71
CA PHE A 14 4.23 -9.36 1.34
C PHE A 14 4.30 -8.33 0.20
N SER A 15 5.28 -7.44 0.19
CA SER A 15 5.50 -6.49 -0.92
C SER A 15 5.72 -7.20 -2.25
N CYS A 16 6.45 -8.31 -2.27
CA CYS A 16 6.60 -9.14 -3.47
C CYS A 16 5.26 -9.71 -3.95
N ILE A 17 4.42 -10.19 -3.03
CA ILE A 17 3.09 -10.73 -3.36
C ILE A 17 2.17 -9.63 -3.88
N ALA A 18 2.15 -8.46 -3.25
CA ALA A 18 1.37 -7.31 -3.68
C ALA A 18 1.84 -6.77 -5.04
N GLY A 19 3.15 -6.76 -5.28
CA GLY A 19 3.74 -6.36 -6.57
C GLY A 19 3.46 -7.36 -7.70
N MET A 20 3.44 -8.67 -7.44
CA MET A 20 2.93 -9.62 -8.44
C MET A 20 1.44 -9.40 -8.69
N GLY A 21 0.69 -9.09 -7.63
CA GLY A 21 -0.74 -8.82 -7.69
C GLY A 21 -1.12 -7.58 -8.49
N SER A 22 -0.24 -6.58 -8.63
CA SER A 22 -0.52 -5.36 -9.41
C SER A 22 -0.50 -5.57 -10.92
N VAL A 23 0.06 -6.70 -11.37
CA VAL A 23 0.07 -7.12 -12.77
C VAL A 23 -0.93 -8.23 -13.02
N LEU A 24 -1.05 -9.20 -12.09
CA LEU A 24 -1.95 -10.34 -12.25
C LEU A 24 -3.44 -9.94 -12.15
N ASP A 25 -3.78 -8.97 -11.32
CA ASP A 25 -5.15 -8.47 -11.10
C ASP A 25 -6.22 -9.51 -10.69
N GLU A 26 -5.84 -10.74 -10.31
CA GLU A 26 -6.79 -11.79 -9.90
C GLU A 26 -7.19 -11.70 -8.42
N PHE A 27 -6.21 -11.82 -7.52
CA PHE A 27 -6.45 -11.89 -6.07
C PHE A 27 -6.59 -10.52 -5.39
N GLN A 28 -6.42 -9.43 -6.16
CA GLN A 28 -6.57 -8.05 -5.68
C GLN A 28 -5.67 -7.70 -4.48
N THR A 29 -4.55 -8.42 -4.30
CA THR A 29 -3.61 -8.20 -3.19
C THR A 29 -2.95 -6.82 -3.22
N HIS A 30 -2.87 -6.23 -4.40
CA HIS A 30 -2.36 -4.89 -4.64
C HIS A 30 -3.32 -3.78 -4.17
N ARG A 31 -4.61 -4.10 -3.94
CA ARG A 31 -5.61 -3.11 -3.54
C ARG A 31 -5.25 -2.48 -2.20
N PRO A 32 -5.42 -1.15 -2.05
CA PRO A 32 -5.06 -0.44 -0.83
C PRO A 32 -5.63 -1.02 0.45
N LEU A 33 -6.88 -1.49 0.42
CA LEU A 33 -7.51 -2.09 1.58
C LEU A 33 -6.73 -3.31 2.09
N ILE A 34 -6.35 -4.23 1.20
CA ILE A 34 -5.62 -5.45 1.59
C ILE A 34 -4.17 -5.09 1.94
N ALA A 35 -3.52 -4.30 1.09
CA ALA A 35 -2.12 -3.94 1.26
C ALA A 35 -1.86 -3.20 2.59
N CYS A 36 -2.61 -2.14 2.89
CA CYS A 36 -2.44 -1.40 4.13
C CYS A 36 -2.84 -2.22 5.37
N THR A 37 -3.86 -3.08 5.27
CA THR A 37 -4.29 -3.93 6.40
C THR A 37 -3.22 -4.94 6.78
N VAL A 38 -2.60 -5.61 5.80
CA VAL A 38 -1.54 -6.59 6.08
C VAL A 38 -0.28 -5.89 6.59
N ILE A 39 0.10 -4.74 6.04
CA ILE A 39 1.22 -3.95 6.58
C ILE A 39 0.93 -3.48 8.01
N GLY A 40 -0.29 -3.03 8.30
CA GLY A 40 -0.73 -2.69 9.65
C GLY A 40 -0.66 -3.87 10.62
N LEU A 41 -1.02 -5.07 10.17
CA LEU A 41 -0.89 -6.31 10.93
C LEU A 41 0.59 -6.60 11.26
N ILE A 42 1.48 -6.51 10.27
CA ILE A 42 2.91 -6.79 10.45
C ILE A 42 3.56 -5.77 11.42
N LEU A 43 3.16 -4.50 11.32
CA LEU A 43 3.68 -3.42 12.14
C LEU A 43 3.03 -3.32 13.54
N GLY A 44 1.95 -4.07 13.79
CA GLY A 44 1.27 -4.13 15.09
C GLY A 44 0.21 -3.04 15.31
N ASP A 45 -0.15 -2.27 14.29
CA ASP A 45 -1.26 -1.30 14.33
C ASP A 45 -2.26 -1.58 13.20
N LEU A 46 -3.08 -2.59 13.44
CA LEU A 46 -4.11 -3.03 12.50
C LEU A 46 -5.18 -1.95 12.27
N LYS A 47 -5.54 -1.19 13.32
CA LYS A 47 -6.62 -0.19 13.23
C LYS A 47 -6.23 0.94 12.30
N THR A 48 -5.02 1.48 12.46
CA THR A 48 -4.52 2.53 11.58
C THR A 48 -4.36 2.01 10.15
N GLY A 49 -3.87 0.78 9.96
CA GLY A 49 -3.76 0.13 8.65
C GLY A 49 -5.11 -0.01 7.92
N ILE A 50 -6.17 -0.44 8.62
CA ILE A 50 -7.52 -0.58 8.04
C ILE A 50 -8.11 0.78 7.67
N ILE A 51 -7.98 1.79 8.54
CA ILE A 51 -8.54 3.13 8.28
C ILE A 51 -7.82 3.77 7.08
N LEU A 52 -6.50 3.69 7.03
CA LEU A 52 -5.70 4.19 5.90
C LEU A 52 -6.04 3.42 4.61
N GLY A 53 -6.10 2.09 4.68
CA GLY A 53 -6.45 1.24 3.55
C GLY A 53 -7.82 1.56 3.00
N GLY A 54 -8.83 1.66 3.87
CA GLY A 54 -10.19 2.02 3.47
C GLY A 54 -10.30 3.42 2.86
N THR A 55 -9.51 4.39 3.34
CA THR A 55 -9.50 5.74 2.75
C THR A 55 -8.79 5.78 1.40
N LEU A 56 -7.64 5.10 1.26
CA LEU A 56 -6.94 4.98 -0.03
C LEU A 56 -7.74 4.16 -1.04
N GLU A 57 -8.50 3.15 -0.59
CA GLU A 57 -9.37 2.34 -1.44
C GLU A 57 -10.40 3.21 -2.15
N LEU A 58 -11.00 4.17 -1.43
CA LEU A 58 -11.96 5.13 -1.99
C LEU A 58 -11.33 6.07 -3.04
N ILE A 59 -10.06 6.42 -2.87
CA ILE A 59 -9.31 7.23 -3.84
C ILE A 59 -8.93 6.41 -5.07
N ALA A 60 -8.56 5.14 -4.85
CA ALA A 60 -8.20 4.21 -5.91
C ALA A 60 -9.42 3.58 -6.61
N LEU A 61 -10.64 4.05 -6.33
CA LEU A 61 -11.82 3.65 -7.10
C LEU A 61 -11.68 4.16 -8.53
N GLY A 62 -11.52 3.24 -9.48
CA GLY A 62 -11.29 3.56 -10.89
C GLY A 62 -9.83 3.47 -11.33
N TRP A 63 -8.89 3.11 -10.43
CA TRP A 63 -7.55 2.71 -10.83
C TRP A 63 -7.60 1.27 -11.32
N MET A 64 -7.97 1.11 -12.58
CA MET A 64 -8.00 -0.16 -13.30
C MET A 64 -7.12 -0.07 -14.54
N ASN A 65 -6.40 -1.14 -14.83
CA ASN A 65 -5.61 -1.26 -16.05
C ASN A 65 -6.57 -1.52 -17.22
N VAL A 66 -6.50 -0.69 -18.27
CA VAL A 66 -7.39 -0.82 -19.44
C VAL A 66 -6.54 -0.86 -20.71
N GLY A 67 -6.39 -2.06 -21.28
CA GLY A 67 -5.52 -2.29 -22.43
C GLY A 67 -4.06 -1.95 -22.09
N ALA A 68 -3.44 -1.07 -22.86
CA ALA A 68 -2.08 -0.59 -22.60
C ALA A 68 -2.02 0.63 -21.65
N ALA A 69 -3.17 1.17 -21.23
CA ALA A 69 -3.21 2.24 -20.24
C ALA A 69 -3.10 1.64 -18.84
N GLN A 70 -1.89 1.70 -18.28
CA GLN A 70 -1.62 1.27 -16.92
C GLN A 70 -2.10 2.33 -15.94
N SER A 71 -2.81 1.91 -14.91
CA SER A 71 -3.27 2.78 -13.82
C SER A 71 -2.12 3.11 -12.86
N PRO A 72 -2.26 4.14 -12.00
CA PRO A 72 -1.28 4.42 -10.95
C PRO A 72 -1.07 3.21 -10.03
N ASP A 73 0.17 2.94 -9.61
CA ASP A 73 0.48 1.77 -8.80
C ASP A 73 -0.02 1.95 -7.36
N SER A 74 -1.18 1.35 -7.08
CA SER A 74 -1.77 1.33 -5.75
C SER A 74 -1.04 0.42 -4.76
N ALA A 75 -0.32 -0.61 -5.20
CA ALA A 75 0.41 -1.50 -4.30
C ALA A 75 1.53 -0.75 -3.59
N LEU A 76 2.38 -0.09 -4.38
CA LEU A 76 3.55 0.64 -3.90
C LEU A 76 3.12 1.84 -3.03
N ALA A 77 2.10 2.57 -3.47
CA ALA A 77 1.52 3.69 -2.72
C ALA A 77 1.01 3.26 -1.33
N SER A 78 0.28 2.14 -1.28
CA SER A 78 -0.36 1.65 -0.06
C SER A 78 0.64 1.13 0.96
N ILE A 79 1.66 0.40 0.52
CA ILE A 79 2.68 -0.16 1.40
C ILE A 79 3.54 0.96 1.99
N ILE A 80 4.04 1.88 1.16
CA ILE A 80 4.87 3.00 1.62
C ILE A 80 4.08 3.91 2.56
N SER A 81 2.83 4.24 2.21
CA SER A 81 1.97 5.08 3.04
C SER A 81 1.71 4.44 4.41
N ALA A 82 1.39 3.14 4.46
CA ALA A 82 1.15 2.43 5.72
C ALA A 82 2.39 2.39 6.62
N ILE A 83 3.58 2.13 6.06
CA ILE A 83 4.84 2.16 6.81
C ILE A 83 5.09 3.57 7.37
N LEU A 84 4.90 4.61 6.56
CA LEU A 84 5.18 5.99 6.94
C LEU A 84 4.23 6.51 8.01
N VAL A 85 2.94 6.15 7.94
CA VAL A 85 1.93 6.50 8.94
C VAL A 85 2.20 5.76 10.26
N ILE A 86 2.46 4.45 10.23
CA ILE A 86 2.58 3.64 11.45
C ILE A 86 3.95 3.79 12.12
N VAL A 87 5.03 3.66 11.35
CA VAL A 87 6.40 3.73 11.89
C VAL A 87 6.84 5.18 12.07
N GLY A 88 6.57 6.02 11.07
CA GLY A 88 6.90 7.44 11.08
C GLY A 88 5.97 8.30 11.94
N GLN A 89 4.94 7.68 12.55
CA GLN A 89 3.92 8.33 13.38
C GLN A 89 3.32 9.58 12.73
N GLN A 90 3.12 9.50 11.42
CA GLN A 90 2.52 10.58 10.65
C GLN A 90 1.00 10.49 10.71
N SER A 91 0.34 11.62 10.42
CA SER A 91 -1.12 11.60 10.27
C SER A 91 -1.54 10.80 9.04
N ILE A 92 -2.74 10.22 9.07
CA ILE A 92 -3.34 9.55 7.90
C ILE A 92 -3.40 10.50 6.69
N ALA A 93 -3.69 11.78 6.92
CA ALA A 93 -3.72 12.79 5.85
C ALA A 93 -2.34 12.97 5.19
N THR A 94 -1.26 12.97 5.98
CA THR A 94 0.12 13.00 5.45
C THR A 94 0.42 11.74 4.65
N GLY A 95 0.00 10.56 5.14
CA GLY A 95 0.13 9.30 4.42
C GLY A 95 -0.54 9.32 3.05
N ILE A 96 -1.77 9.84 2.97
CA ILE A 96 -2.51 9.98 1.71
C ILE A 96 -1.82 10.99 0.78
N ALA A 97 -1.33 12.11 1.31
CA ALA A 97 -0.63 13.12 0.53
C ALA A 97 0.65 12.56 -0.13
N ILE A 98 1.35 11.64 0.54
CA ILE A 98 2.54 10.96 -0.01
C ILE A 98 2.15 9.79 -0.92
N ALA A 99 1.02 9.12 -0.69
CA ALA A 99 0.59 7.98 -1.48
C ALA A 99 0.40 8.32 -2.97
N LEU A 100 -0.18 9.48 -3.29
CA LEU A 100 -0.42 9.90 -4.68
C LEU A 100 0.86 10.04 -5.53
N PRO A 101 1.86 10.84 -5.15
CA PRO A 101 3.09 10.97 -5.93
C PRO A 101 3.86 9.64 -6.01
N VAL A 102 3.78 8.83 -4.96
CA VAL A 102 4.36 7.48 -4.96
C VAL A 102 3.66 6.55 -5.94
N ALA A 103 2.33 6.60 -6.04
CA ALA A 103 1.56 5.83 -7.04
C ALA A 103 1.93 6.23 -8.47
N ALA A 104 2.09 7.53 -8.72
CA ALA A 104 2.52 8.05 -10.01
C ALA A 104 3.95 7.62 -10.36
N ALA A 105 4.86 7.61 -9.37
CA ALA A 105 6.20 7.07 -9.57
C ALA A 105 6.17 5.56 -9.86
N GLY A 106 5.37 4.79 -9.13
CA GLY A 106 5.23 3.35 -9.33
C GLY A 106 4.66 2.98 -10.71
N GLN A 107 3.79 3.80 -11.29
CA GLN A 107 3.30 3.59 -12.66
C GLN A 107 4.42 3.64 -13.72
N VAL A 108 5.50 4.38 -13.45
CA VAL A 108 6.63 4.56 -14.37
C VAL A 108 7.69 3.46 -14.22
N LEU A 109 7.66 2.72 -13.10
CA LEU A 109 8.59 1.63 -12.78
C LEU A 109 8.11 0.29 -13.35
#